data_AF-A0AAP0C3P7-F1
#
_entry.id   AF-A0AAP0C3P7-F1
#
_cell.length_a   1.000
_cell.length_b   1.000
_cell.length_c   1.000
_cell.angle_alpha   90.00
_cell.angle_beta   90.00
_cell.angle_gamma   90.00
#
_symmetry.space_group_name_H-M   'P 1'
#
loop_
_entity.id
_entity.type
_entity.pdbx_description
1 polymer ?
#
loop_
_entity_poly.entity_id
_entity_poly.type
_entity_poly.pdbx_seq_one_letter_code
_entity_poly.pdbx_strand_id
1 'polypeptide(L)'
;MGHRAFLNSNHAWRSDKISFNGKTEYRHAPSLLSSKRILEDLQDFPDVFTENDKKKNLDPWKKKSIFWQLPYWKDNALRHNFDVMHIEKNIFDNIIGTLLEIEGKKKDHAKARLDLQDMGIRKKLHLKATSDGKRTQLPKACFSLTKKEKSIFCGALKNVKFPDGVASNISRCVHVEEGKIFGYKSHDAHIILHFLLQIAIRGVTPNQVAIPLIRLCSFFRCLCQKVIEPKSLDRLEVEIAETLCQLERIFPPSFFDIMVHLPIHLANEVRLGGPVQFRWMYYMERYLGELKSFVRNKSRPEGSIAEAYLAKESLTFCSRYLSSDVDTQMNRMTRNNCEFPNTGYFVGARILFSLDQRSQNQAHGYILFNSDGVEDYIR
;
A
#
# COMPACT_ATOMS: atom_id res chain seq x y z
N MET A 1 -4.49 20.18 -1.99
CA MET A 1 -3.98 19.36 -0.87
C MET A 1 -4.01 20.16 0.42
N GLY A 2 -4.32 19.51 1.53
CA GLY A 2 -4.57 20.15 2.83
C GLY A 2 -3.96 19.37 3.99
N HIS A 3 -2.91 18.57 3.75
CA HIS A 3 -2.29 17.72 4.77
C HIS A 3 -1.69 18.54 5.92
N ARG A 4 -1.32 19.80 5.67
CA ARG A 4 -0.84 20.72 6.70
C ARG A 4 -1.84 20.97 7.84
N ALA A 5 -3.14 20.80 7.58
CA ALA A 5 -4.16 20.90 8.62
C ALA A 5 -4.03 19.82 9.71
N PHE A 6 -3.33 18.72 9.41
CA PHE A 6 -3.07 17.60 10.33
C PHE A 6 -1.74 17.74 11.10
N LEU A 7 -0.90 18.73 10.78
CA LEU A 7 0.32 19.01 11.55
C LEU A 7 -0.04 19.65 12.90
N ASN A 8 0.89 19.73 13.85
CA ASN A 8 0.69 20.55 15.05
C ASN A 8 0.41 22.03 14.69
N SER A 9 -0.44 22.74 15.44
CA SER A 9 -0.80 24.15 15.20
C SER A 9 0.42 25.07 15.11
N ASN A 10 1.49 24.77 15.85
CA ASN A 10 2.70 25.57 15.92
C ASN A 10 3.77 25.12 14.89
N HIS A 11 3.45 24.15 14.04
CA HIS A 11 4.41 23.61 13.09
C HIS A 11 4.74 24.64 12.00
N ALA A 12 6.04 24.92 11.78
CA ALA A 12 6.51 25.97 10.86
C ALA A 12 5.93 25.87 9.44
N TRP A 13 5.72 24.66 8.91
CA TRP A 13 5.14 24.47 7.57
C TRP A 13 3.70 24.97 7.42
N ARG A 14 2.95 25.19 8.50
CA ARG A 14 1.60 25.80 8.44
C ARG A 14 1.65 27.23 7.91
N SER A 15 2.73 27.97 8.16
CA SER A 15 2.93 29.32 7.63
C SER A 15 3.72 29.38 6.31
N ASP A 16 4.35 28.27 5.88
CA ASP A 16 5.15 28.21 4.65
C ASP A 16 4.27 28.25 3.38
N LYS A 17 4.09 29.44 2.82
CA LYS A 17 3.35 29.62 1.56
C LYS A 17 4.14 29.11 0.35
N ILE A 18 5.46 29.25 0.38
CA ILE A 18 6.33 29.16 -0.80
C ILE A 18 6.53 27.71 -1.24
N SER A 19 6.76 26.80 -0.28
CA SER A 19 7.01 25.38 -0.61
C SER A 19 5.72 24.61 -0.97
N PHE A 20 4.56 25.15 -0.62
CA PHE A 20 3.27 24.47 -0.71
C PHE A 20 2.37 25.11 -1.78
N ASN A 21 1.15 25.51 -1.41
CA ASN A 21 0.07 25.93 -2.32
C ASN A 21 -0.12 27.46 -2.39
N GLY A 22 0.87 28.26 -1.95
CA GLY A 22 0.77 29.72 -1.92
C GLY A 22 -0.04 30.29 -0.75
N LYS A 23 -0.67 29.45 0.09
CA LYS A 23 -1.51 29.87 1.22
C LYS A 23 -0.93 29.39 2.56
N THR A 24 -1.23 30.12 3.63
CA THR A 24 -1.07 29.64 5.02
C THR A 24 -2.19 28.65 5.34
N GLU A 25 -1.91 27.68 6.20
CA GLU A 25 -2.89 26.67 6.64
C GLU A 25 -2.99 26.67 8.17
N TYR A 26 -3.95 27.45 8.69
CA TYR A 26 -4.27 27.51 10.12
C TYR A 26 -5.56 26.78 10.48
N ARG A 27 -6.23 26.13 9.51
CA ARG A 27 -7.40 25.31 9.83
C ARG A 27 -6.99 24.12 10.68
N HIS A 28 -7.95 23.65 11.48
CA HIS A 28 -7.83 22.39 12.19
C HIS A 28 -8.04 21.22 11.22
N ALA A 29 -7.48 20.07 11.56
CA ALA A 29 -7.78 18.83 10.86
C ALA A 29 -9.30 18.60 10.90
N PRO A 30 -9.92 18.14 9.79
CA PRO A 30 -11.33 17.80 9.79
C PRO A 30 -11.65 16.79 10.90
N SER A 31 -12.68 17.07 11.70
CA SER A 31 -13.17 16.13 12.70
C SER A 31 -13.85 14.93 12.03
N LEU A 32 -13.70 13.75 12.61
CA LEU A 32 -14.47 12.58 12.20
C LEU A 32 -15.97 12.86 12.36
N LEU A 33 -16.76 12.47 11.35
CA LEU A 33 -18.21 12.62 11.41
C LEU A 33 -18.81 11.65 12.44
N SER A 34 -19.61 12.19 13.36
CA SER A 34 -20.31 11.38 14.35
C SER A 34 -21.45 10.59 13.70
N SER A 35 -21.83 9.45 14.28
CA SER A 35 -22.96 8.63 13.80
C SER A 35 -24.24 9.44 13.73
N LYS A 36 -24.48 10.26 14.76
CA LYS A 36 -25.65 11.14 14.84
C LYS A 36 -25.66 12.10 13.66
N ARG A 37 -24.52 12.74 13.37
CA ARG A 37 -24.43 13.68 12.25
C ARG A 37 -24.67 12.99 10.90
N ILE A 38 -24.11 11.79 10.70
CA ILE A 38 -24.32 11.02 9.47
C ILE A 38 -25.79 10.63 9.32
N LEU A 39 -26.46 10.23 10.42
CA LEU A 39 -27.89 9.90 10.40
C LEU A 39 -28.77 11.11 10.09
N GLU A 40 -28.47 12.28 10.66
CA GLU A 40 -29.13 13.55 10.34
C GLU A 40 -28.99 13.87 8.85
N ASP A 41 -27.77 13.79 8.30
CA ASP A 41 -27.52 14.07 6.89
C ASP A 41 -28.22 13.04 5.96
N LEU A 42 -28.44 11.81 6.42
CA LEU A 42 -29.07 10.72 5.66
C LEU A 42 -30.58 10.59 5.88
N GLN A 43 -31.21 11.44 6.70
CA GLN A 43 -32.62 11.30 7.07
C GLN A 43 -33.56 11.35 5.86
N ASP A 44 -33.23 12.18 4.86
CA ASP A 44 -34.03 12.37 3.65
C ASP A 44 -33.63 11.42 2.49
N PHE A 45 -32.68 10.49 2.72
CA PHE A 45 -32.27 9.54 1.71
C PHE A 45 -33.14 8.28 1.74
N PRO A 46 -33.67 7.83 0.58
CA PRO A 46 -34.45 6.61 0.52
C PRO A 46 -33.59 5.39 0.90
N ASP A 47 -34.20 4.44 1.61
CA ASP A 47 -33.55 3.19 2.04
C ASP A 47 -33.38 2.19 0.88
N VAL A 48 -34.17 2.33 -0.20
CA VAL A 48 -34.19 1.42 -1.36
C VAL A 48 -34.13 2.25 -2.64
N PHE A 49 -33.24 1.88 -3.57
CA PHE A 49 -33.25 2.44 -4.92
C PHE A 49 -34.49 1.94 -5.67
N THR A 50 -35.35 2.86 -6.11
CA THR A 50 -36.13 2.61 -7.33
C THR A 50 -35.37 3.22 -8.51
N GLU A 51 -35.43 2.61 -9.70
CA GLU A 51 -34.70 3.07 -10.90
C GLU A 51 -35.00 4.54 -11.29
N ASN A 52 -36.04 5.15 -10.69
CA ASN A 52 -36.56 6.48 -10.99
C ASN A 52 -36.19 7.58 -9.98
N ASP A 53 -35.40 7.31 -8.94
CA ASP A 53 -35.04 8.32 -7.95
C ASP A 53 -33.99 9.30 -8.50
N LYS A 54 -34.48 10.42 -9.03
CA LYS A 54 -33.66 11.56 -9.45
C LYS A 54 -32.72 11.94 -8.30
N LYS A 55 -31.41 11.85 -8.56
CA LYS A 55 -30.31 12.25 -7.67
C LYS A 55 -30.61 13.62 -7.03
N LYS A 56 -31.06 13.63 -5.79
CA LYS A 56 -30.89 14.81 -4.94
C LYS A 56 -29.40 14.93 -4.69
N ASN A 57 -28.75 15.90 -5.36
CA ASN A 57 -27.35 16.24 -5.12
C ASN A 57 -27.25 16.98 -3.77
N LEU A 58 -27.21 16.22 -2.68
CA LEU A 58 -26.74 16.69 -1.38
C LEU A 58 -25.34 16.12 -1.18
N ASP A 59 -24.34 16.79 -1.75
CA ASP A 59 -22.92 16.50 -1.53
C ASP A 59 -22.63 16.55 -0.01
N PRO A 60 -22.04 15.51 0.63
CA PRO A 60 -21.26 14.40 0.06
C PRO A 60 -21.99 13.07 -0.15
N TRP A 61 -23.28 12.96 0.17
CA TRP A 61 -23.97 11.69 0.23
C TRP A 61 -24.67 11.33 -1.08
N LYS A 62 -24.46 10.10 -1.54
CA LYS A 62 -25.14 9.55 -2.74
C LYS A 62 -26.22 8.54 -2.42
N LYS A 63 -26.12 7.88 -1.26
CA LYS A 63 -27.03 6.83 -0.81
C LYS A 63 -26.94 6.64 0.69
N LYS A 64 -28.05 6.20 1.29
CA LYS A 64 -28.06 5.59 2.62
C LYS A 64 -27.70 4.11 2.50
N SER A 65 -26.74 3.64 3.29
CA SER A 65 -26.34 2.22 3.30
C SER A 65 -27.43 1.36 3.95
N ILE A 66 -27.70 0.16 3.40
CA ILE A 66 -28.60 -0.83 4.02
C ILE A 66 -28.16 -1.21 5.44
N PHE A 67 -26.87 -1.08 5.76
CA PHE A 67 -26.38 -1.35 7.11
C PHE A 67 -26.98 -0.43 8.18
N TRP A 68 -27.53 0.74 7.82
CA TRP A 68 -28.25 1.60 8.76
C TRP A 68 -29.58 1.01 9.24
N GLN A 69 -30.08 -0.07 8.63
CA GLN A 69 -31.21 -0.85 9.15
C GLN A 69 -30.80 -1.73 10.35
N LEU A 70 -29.50 -1.99 10.53
CA LEU A 70 -28.99 -2.79 11.63
C LEU A 70 -28.94 -1.93 12.90
N PRO A 71 -29.61 -2.33 14.00
CA PRO A 71 -29.72 -1.48 15.20
C PRO A 71 -28.38 -1.04 15.80
N TYR A 72 -27.35 -1.87 15.66
CA TYR A 72 -26.00 -1.63 16.20
C TYR A 72 -25.12 -0.77 15.30
N TRP A 73 -25.51 -0.51 14.05
CA TRP A 73 -24.63 0.17 13.08
C TRP A 73 -24.34 1.63 13.46
N LYS A 74 -25.29 2.29 14.13
CA LYS A 74 -25.11 3.62 14.70
C LYS A 74 -24.02 3.66 15.77
N ASP A 75 -23.80 2.56 16.48
CA ASP A 75 -22.83 2.44 17.57
C ASP A 75 -21.45 1.96 17.07
N ASN A 76 -21.35 1.51 15.82
CA ASN A 76 -20.10 1.06 15.23
C ASN A 76 -19.18 2.25 14.90
N ALA A 77 -18.02 2.33 15.58
CA ALA A 77 -17.01 3.34 15.33
C ALA A 77 -16.28 3.14 13.99
N LEU A 78 -16.09 1.88 13.56
CA LEU A 78 -15.41 1.50 12.32
C LEU A 78 -16.42 0.97 11.29
N ARG A 79 -17.02 1.88 10.52
CA ARG A 79 -18.07 1.55 9.53
C ARG A 79 -17.53 1.16 8.16
N HIS A 80 -16.36 1.66 7.83
CA HIS A 80 -15.69 1.42 6.56
C HIS A 80 -14.28 0.98 6.86
N ASN A 81 -13.81 -0.04 6.14
CA ASN A 81 -12.48 -0.60 6.29
C ASN A 81 -11.70 -0.25 5.03
N PHE A 82 -10.62 0.51 5.19
CA PHE A 82 -9.73 0.85 4.10
C PHE A 82 -8.96 -0.37 3.65
N ASP A 83 -8.97 -0.57 2.33
CA ASP A 83 -8.26 -1.66 1.72
C ASP A 83 -6.77 -1.32 1.58
N VAL A 84 -6.01 -1.61 2.63
CA VAL A 84 -4.56 -1.32 2.68
C VAL A 84 -3.80 -1.98 1.53
N MET A 85 -4.25 -3.16 1.08
CA MET A 85 -3.66 -3.84 -0.08
C MET A 85 -3.69 -2.98 -1.33
N HIS A 86 -4.87 -2.46 -1.64
CA HIS A 86 -5.05 -1.62 -2.82
C HIS A 86 -4.47 -0.22 -2.61
N ILE A 87 -4.51 0.33 -1.40
CA ILE A 87 -3.87 1.62 -1.09
C ILE A 87 -2.38 1.54 -1.36
N GLU A 88 -1.69 0.56 -0.78
CA GLU A 88 -0.26 0.35 -1.00
C GLU A 88 0.07 0.15 -2.47
N LYS A 89 -0.71 -0.68 -3.16
CA LYS A 89 -0.52 -0.89 -4.60
C LYS A 89 -0.67 0.40 -5.40
N ASN A 90 -1.71 1.19 -5.16
CA ASN A 90 -1.94 2.44 -5.89
C ASN A 90 -0.85 3.48 -5.59
N ILE A 91 -0.44 3.61 -4.33
CA ILE A 91 0.67 4.49 -3.95
C ILE A 91 1.96 4.05 -4.61
N PHE A 92 2.27 2.75 -4.59
CA PHE A 92 3.45 2.20 -5.26
C PHE A 92 3.41 2.47 -6.77
N ASP A 93 2.28 2.21 -7.43
CA ASP A 93 2.06 2.47 -8.86
C ASP A 93 2.28 3.97 -9.18
N ASN A 94 1.79 4.87 -8.33
CA ASN A 94 2.00 6.32 -8.46
C ASN A 94 3.48 6.72 -8.33
N ILE A 95 4.19 6.15 -7.36
CA ILE A 95 5.62 6.42 -7.13
C ILE A 95 6.44 5.96 -8.34
N ILE A 96 6.36 4.68 -8.70
CA ILE A 96 7.19 4.13 -9.78
C ILE A 96 6.80 4.69 -11.14
N GLY A 97 5.51 4.91 -11.38
CA GLY A 97 5.02 5.54 -12.61
C GLY A 97 5.60 6.94 -12.78
N THR A 98 5.76 7.68 -11.69
CA THR A 98 6.31 9.03 -11.70
C THR A 98 7.85 9.03 -11.78
N LEU A 99 8.54 8.24 -10.96
CA LEU A 99 10.02 8.19 -10.94
C LEU A 99 10.61 7.65 -12.25
N LEU A 100 10.01 6.59 -12.81
CA LEU A 100 10.45 5.96 -14.05
C LEU A 100 9.83 6.61 -15.31
N GLU A 101 8.91 7.57 -15.12
CA GLU A 101 8.20 8.28 -16.19
C GLU A 101 7.45 7.32 -17.13
N ILE A 102 6.79 6.31 -16.55
CA ILE A 102 6.02 5.31 -17.30
C ILE A 102 4.83 5.98 -17.98
N GLU A 103 4.71 5.80 -19.29
CA GLU A 103 3.63 6.35 -20.09
C GLU A 103 2.26 5.90 -19.57
N GLY A 104 1.30 6.83 -19.51
CA GLY A 104 -0.04 6.61 -18.96
C GLY A 104 -0.12 6.48 -17.43
N LYS A 105 1.01 6.32 -16.73
CA LYS A 105 1.04 6.15 -15.25
C LYS A 105 1.73 7.28 -14.50
N LYS A 106 2.59 8.06 -15.17
CA LYS A 106 3.28 9.19 -14.55
C LYS A 106 2.29 10.25 -14.07
N LYS A 107 2.46 10.71 -12.84
CA LYS A 107 1.68 11.83 -12.30
C LYS A 107 2.23 13.18 -12.73
N ASP A 108 3.43 13.21 -13.31
CA ASP A 108 4.02 14.43 -13.84
C ASP A 108 3.83 14.55 -15.35
N HIS A 109 2.85 15.35 -15.76
CA HIS A 109 2.47 15.58 -17.16
C HIS A 109 2.19 17.07 -17.42
N ALA A 110 2.04 17.45 -18.69
CA ALA A 110 1.87 18.86 -19.08
C ALA A 110 0.73 19.56 -18.32
N LYS A 111 -0.45 18.92 -18.19
CA LYS A 111 -1.58 19.48 -17.40
C LYS A 111 -1.21 19.74 -15.93
N ALA A 112 -0.48 18.83 -15.28
CA ALA A 112 -0.05 19.01 -13.89
C ALA A 112 0.94 20.18 -13.75
N ARG A 113 1.76 20.47 -14.76
CA ARG A 113 2.62 21.67 -14.77
C ARG A 113 1.86 22.96 -15.06
N LEU A 114 0.80 22.91 -15.86
CA LEU A 114 -0.12 24.04 -16.03
C LEU A 114 -0.84 24.34 -14.71
N ASP A 115 -1.30 23.32 -13.98
CA ASP A 115 -1.88 23.51 -12.65
C ASP A 115 -0.90 24.21 -11.70
N LEU A 116 0.40 23.83 -11.72
CA LEU A 116 1.43 24.52 -10.94
C LEU A 116 1.62 26.00 -11.36
N GLN A 117 1.44 26.30 -12.65
CA GLN A 117 1.52 27.66 -13.20
C GLN A 117 0.33 28.51 -12.78
N ASP A 118 -0.88 27.97 -12.89
CA ASP A 118 -2.12 28.61 -12.48
C ASP A 118 -2.15 28.87 -10.97
N MET A 119 -1.59 27.93 -10.19
CA MET A 119 -1.40 28.11 -8.75
C MET A 119 -0.27 29.10 -8.39
N GLY A 120 0.57 29.52 -9.35
CA GLY A 120 1.67 30.45 -9.12
C GLY A 120 2.84 29.88 -8.30
N ILE A 121 2.96 28.55 -8.18
CA ILE A 121 3.95 27.87 -7.33
C ILE A 121 5.00 27.13 -8.18
N ARG A 122 6.20 26.91 -7.61
CA ARG A 122 7.28 26.10 -8.24
C ARG A 122 7.61 26.51 -9.68
N LYS A 123 7.86 27.81 -9.91
CA LYS A 123 8.20 28.39 -11.23
C LYS A 123 9.24 27.60 -12.04
N LYS A 124 10.21 26.95 -11.37
CA LYS A 124 11.22 26.09 -12.01
C LYS A 124 10.64 24.91 -12.80
N LEU A 125 9.42 24.47 -12.47
CA LEU A 125 8.72 23.35 -13.09
C LEU A 125 7.68 23.78 -14.14
N HIS A 126 7.44 25.08 -14.34
CA HIS A 126 6.48 25.55 -15.35
C HIS A 126 6.93 25.17 -16.77
N LEU A 127 5.97 25.00 -17.67
CA LEU A 127 6.28 24.71 -19.08
C LEU A 127 7.09 25.86 -19.69
N LYS A 128 8.13 25.51 -20.45
CA LYS A 128 8.95 26.51 -21.16
C LYS A 128 8.64 26.46 -22.64
N ALA A 129 8.48 27.62 -23.27
CA ALA A 129 8.46 27.70 -24.72
C ALA A 129 9.82 27.27 -25.27
N THR A 130 9.81 26.44 -26.31
CA THR A 130 11.05 26.12 -27.05
C THR A 130 11.44 27.34 -27.90
N SER A 131 12.71 27.48 -28.24
CA SER A 131 13.24 28.59 -29.08
C SER A 131 12.47 28.82 -30.39
N ASP A 132 11.84 27.77 -30.92
CA ASP A 132 11.07 27.84 -32.18
C ASP A 132 9.60 28.24 -31.99
N GLY A 133 9.15 28.48 -30.74
CA GLY A 133 7.76 28.84 -30.39
C GLY A 133 6.70 27.75 -30.62
N LYS A 134 7.02 26.68 -31.36
CA LYS A 134 6.07 25.63 -31.78
C LYS A 134 5.81 24.53 -30.75
N ARG A 135 6.70 24.36 -29.77
CA ARG A 135 6.64 23.28 -28.78
C ARG A 135 6.85 23.80 -27.37
N THR A 136 6.24 23.15 -26.40
CA THR A 136 6.49 23.39 -24.96
C THR A 136 7.38 22.28 -24.41
N GLN A 137 8.50 22.65 -23.81
CA GLN A 137 9.40 21.73 -23.12
C GLN A 137 8.94 21.55 -21.66
N LEU A 138 8.94 20.30 -21.19
CA LEU A 138 8.71 19.94 -19.80
C LEU A 138 10.06 19.95 -19.04
N PRO A 139 10.33 20.91 -18.13
CA PRO A 139 11.59 20.92 -17.40
C PRO A 139 11.71 19.68 -16.51
N LYS A 140 12.90 19.10 -16.47
CA LYS A 140 13.18 17.93 -15.64
C LYS A 140 12.96 18.24 -14.16
N ALA A 141 12.14 17.43 -13.49
CA ALA A 141 11.92 17.55 -12.05
C ALA A 141 13.05 16.88 -11.25
N CYS A 142 13.19 17.23 -9.98
CA CYS A 142 14.21 16.63 -9.09
C CYS A 142 13.97 15.14 -8.80
N PHE A 143 12.76 14.63 -9.04
CA PHE A 143 12.38 13.23 -8.89
C PHE A 143 12.46 12.43 -10.20
N SER A 144 12.70 13.08 -11.35
CA SER A 144 12.85 12.39 -12.64
C SER A 144 14.22 11.74 -12.75
N LEU A 145 14.24 10.43 -12.97
CA LEU A 145 15.50 9.69 -13.15
C LEU A 145 16.05 9.81 -14.57
N THR A 146 17.38 9.94 -14.70
CA THR A 146 18.11 9.73 -15.97
C THR A 146 18.05 8.28 -16.41
N LYS A 147 18.39 7.98 -17.67
CA LYS A 147 18.48 6.60 -18.17
C LYS A 147 19.44 5.73 -17.34
N LYS A 148 20.58 6.29 -16.92
CA LYS A 148 21.56 5.60 -16.05
C LYS A 148 20.97 5.29 -14.68
N GLU A 149 20.32 6.29 -14.07
CA GLU A 149 19.63 6.14 -12.78
C GLU A 149 18.48 5.11 -12.84
N LYS A 150 17.67 5.10 -13.92
CA LYS A 150 16.63 4.09 -14.14
C LYS A 150 17.23 2.67 -14.24
N SER A 151 18.37 2.52 -14.92
CA SER A 151 19.07 1.24 -15.01
C SER A 151 19.56 0.76 -13.64
N ILE A 152 20.13 1.65 -12.81
CA ILE A 152 20.55 1.31 -11.43
C ILE A 152 19.34 0.92 -10.57
N PHE A 153 18.26 1.72 -10.61
CA PHE A 153 17.02 1.46 -9.89
C PHE A 153 16.42 0.10 -10.26
N CYS A 154 16.25 -0.17 -11.56
CA CYS A 154 15.71 -1.44 -12.03
C CYS A 154 16.68 -2.59 -11.76
N GLY A 155 17.99 -2.39 -11.93
CA GLY A 155 19.00 -3.41 -11.64
C GLY A 155 18.97 -3.85 -10.18
N ALA A 156 18.81 -2.90 -9.24
CA ALA A 156 18.66 -3.20 -7.83
C ALA A 156 17.46 -4.14 -7.57
N LEU A 157 16.33 -3.92 -8.23
CA LEU A 157 15.13 -4.76 -8.09
C LEU A 157 15.21 -6.09 -8.86
N LYS A 158 15.89 -6.10 -10.00
CA LYS A 158 16.07 -7.30 -10.87
C LYS A 158 16.89 -8.38 -10.17
N ASN A 159 17.90 -7.97 -9.40
CA ASN A 159 18.91 -8.87 -8.84
C ASN A 159 18.56 -9.38 -7.44
N VAL A 160 17.41 -8.98 -6.87
CA VAL A 160 17.01 -9.43 -5.54
C VAL A 160 16.63 -10.92 -5.58
N LYS A 161 17.16 -11.67 -4.62
CA LYS A 161 16.75 -13.04 -4.32
C LYS A 161 16.01 -13.06 -2.99
N PHE A 162 14.94 -13.83 -2.92
CA PHE A 162 14.14 -14.02 -1.71
C PHE A 162 14.17 -15.49 -1.31
N PRO A 163 14.09 -15.81 0.00
CA PRO A 163 13.73 -17.15 0.44
C PRO A 163 12.39 -17.56 -0.17
N ASP A 164 12.23 -18.85 -0.45
CA ASP A 164 10.97 -19.36 -1.01
C ASP A 164 9.80 -19.10 -0.06
N GLY A 165 8.65 -18.78 -0.64
CA GLY A 165 7.44 -18.39 0.10
C GLY A 165 7.38 -16.93 0.58
N VAL A 166 8.47 -16.15 0.50
CA VAL A 166 8.48 -14.73 0.92
C VAL A 166 7.90 -13.80 -0.14
N ALA A 167 8.31 -13.95 -1.40
CA ALA A 167 7.87 -13.11 -2.50
C ALA A 167 7.83 -13.90 -3.80
N SER A 168 7.08 -13.41 -4.79
CA SER A 168 7.17 -13.97 -6.13
C SER A 168 8.50 -13.56 -6.79
N ASN A 169 8.81 -14.13 -7.96
CA ASN A 169 10.01 -13.77 -8.70
C ASN A 169 9.86 -12.38 -9.35
N ILE A 170 10.12 -11.33 -8.55
CA ILE A 170 10.02 -9.91 -8.94
C ILE A 170 10.89 -9.59 -10.15
N SER A 171 12.00 -10.31 -10.36
CA SER A 171 12.87 -10.09 -11.52
C SER A 171 12.13 -10.23 -12.85
N ARG A 172 11.08 -11.05 -12.93
CA ARG A 172 10.25 -11.23 -14.13
C ARG A 172 9.44 -9.98 -14.50
N CYS A 173 9.19 -9.10 -13.53
CA CYS A 173 8.42 -7.87 -13.71
C CYS A 173 9.31 -6.65 -14.02
N VAL A 174 10.64 -6.82 -14.01
CA VAL A 174 11.59 -5.71 -14.12
C VAL A 174 12.32 -5.75 -15.47
N HIS A 175 12.20 -4.65 -16.22
CA HIS A 175 12.76 -4.47 -17.55
C HIS A 175 13.81 -3.35 -17.50
N VAL A 176 15.08 -3.75 -17.31
CA VAL A 176 16.20 -2.83 -17.03
C VAL A 176 16.51 -1.93 -18.22
N GLU A 177 16.58 -2.48 -19.44
CA GLU A 177 16.89 -1.74 -20.65
C GLU A 177 15.83 -0.67 -20.96
N GLU A 178 14.57 -1.00 -20.74
CA GLU A 178 13.44 -0.09 -20.91
C GLU A 178 13.27 0.89 -19.73
N GLY A 179 13.91 0.60 -18.58
CA GLY A 179 13.73 1.36 -17.35
C GLY A 179 12.30 1.29 -16.80
N LYS A 180 11.63 0.14 -16.95
CA LYS A 180 10.21 -0.06 -16.60
C LYS A 180 10.01 -1.26 -15.68
N ILE A 181 8.91 -1.22 -14.94
CA ILE A 181 8.42 -2.32 -14.11
C ILE A 181 6.94 -2.51 -14.40
N PHE A 182 6.54 -3.72 -14.77
CA PHE A 182 5.14 -4.04 -15.08
C PHE A 182 4.84 -5.54 -14.87
N GLY A 183 3.56 -5.90 -14.84
CA GLY A 183 3.14 -7.30 -14.67
C GLY A 183 3.25 -7.86 -13.24
N TYR A 184 3.58 -7.02 -12.25
CA TYR A 184 3.62 -7.39 -10.84
C TYR A 184 2.21 -7.34 -10.20
N LYS A 185 2.00 -8.15 -9.16
CA LYS A 185 0.76 -8.21 -8.40
C LYS A 185 0.82 -7.31 -7.16
N SER A 186 -0.32 -7.17 -6.45
CA SER A 186 -0.40 -6.37 -5.22
C SER A 186 0.59 -6.81 -4.14
N HIS A 187 0.80 -8.11 -3.98
CA HIS A 187 1.79 -8.64 -3.05
C HIS A 187 3.23 -8.26 -3.43
N ASP A 188 3.56 -8.26 -4.72
CA ASP A 188 4.88 -7.83 -5.18
C ASP A 188 5.10 -6.34 -4.93
N ALA A 189 4.06 -5.51 -5.18
CA ALA A 189 4.07 -4.09 -4.85
C ALA A 189 4.28 -3.85 -3.35
N HIS A 190 3.60 -4.62 -2.50
CA HIS A 190 3.78 -4.60 -1.05
C HIS A 190 5.24 -4.89 -0.66
N ILE A 191 5.81 -5.99 -1.17
CA ILE A 191 7.21 -6.36 -0.88
C ILE A 191 8.18 -5.28 -1.35
N ILE A 192 7.98 -4.74 -2.56
CA ILE A 192 8.86 -3.68 -3.07
C ILE A 192 8.73 -2.43 -2.21
N LEU A 193 7.50 -1.96 -1.92
CA LEU A 193 7.26 -0.77 -1.12
C LEU A 193 7.86 -0.89 0.29
N HIS A 194 7.74 -2.06 0.93
CA HIS A 194 8.17 -2.25 2.32
C HIS A 194 9.69 -2.45 2.48
N PHE A 195 10.32 -3.13 1.52
CA PHE A 195 11.69 -3.62 1.70
C PHE A 195 12.66 -3.11 0.65
N LEU A 196 12.24 -3.02 -0.62
CA LEU A 196 13.17 -2.81 -1.73
C LEU A 196 13.21 -1.37 -2.23
N LEU A 197 12.12 -0.62 -2.14
CA LEU A 197 12.02 0.72 -2.70
C LEU A 197 13.04 1.64 -2.05
N GLN A 198 13.18 1.56 -0.73
CA GLN A 198 14.20 2.31 0.03
C GLN A 198 15.63 2.01 -0.43
N ILE A 199 15.91 0.78 -0.89
CA ILE A 199 17.22 0.38 -1.40
C ILE A 199 17.39 0.92 -2.82
N ALA A 200 16.38 0.74 -3.68
CA ALA A 200 16.43 1.13 -5.08
C ALA A 200 16.52 2.65 -5.29
N ILE A 201 15.94 3.47 -4.40
CA ILE A 201 16.02 4.93 -4.50
C ILE A 201 17.27 5.52 -3.84
N ARG A 202 17.95 4.75 -2.97
CA ARG A 202 19.14 5.21 -2.24
C ARG A 202 20.31 5.33 -3.21
N GLY A 203 20.83 6.55 -3.35
CA GLY A 203 21.93 6.86 -4.29
C GLY A 203 21.49 7.14 -5.73
N VAL A 204 20.19 7.02 -6.03
CA VAL A 204 19.63 7.28 -7.37
C VAL A 204 18.77 8.55 -7.38
N THR A 205 18.13 8.86 -6.25
CA THR A 205 17.34 10.09 -6.07
C THR A 205 18.01 11.03 -5.08
N PRO A 206 17.84 12.37 -5.21
CA PRO A 206 18.30 13.32 -4.22
C PRO A 206 17.68 13.07 -2.84
N ASN A 207 18.39 13.38 -1.75
CA ASN A 207 17.90 13.18 -0.37
C ASN A 207 16.53 13.82 -0.11
N GLN A 208 16.26 14.98 -0.72
CA GLN A 208 14.96 15.64 -0.63
C GLN A 208 13.81 14.76 -1.15
N VAL A 209 14.06 13.85 -2.10
CA VAL A 209 13.06 12.90 -2.64
C VAL A 209 13.15 11.56 -1.92
N ALA A 210 14.36 11.05 -1.68
CA ALA A 210 14.57 9.75 -1.06
C ALA A 210 14.00 9.69 0.36
N ILE A 211 14.28 10.70 1.20
CA ILE A 211 13.91 10.67 2.63
C ILE A 211 12.38 10.56 2.81
N PRO A 212 11.53 11.39 2.18
CA PRO A 212 10.08 11.26 2.34
C PRO A 212 9.53 9.92 1.83
N LEU A 213 10.08 9.39 0.72
CA LEU A 213 9.69 8.07 0.22
C LEU A 213 10.09 6.95 1.20
N ILE A 214 11.29 7.00 1.78
CA ILE A 214 11.74 6.04 2.80
C ILE A 214 10.84 6.11 4.04
N ARG A 215 10.50 7.33 4.50
CA ARG A 215 9.56 7.51 5.62
C ARG A 215 8.20 6.90 5.33
N LEU A 216 7.69 7.05 4.10
CA LEU A 216 6.42 6.43 3.68
C LEU A 216 6.52 4.90 3.69
N CYS A 217 7.62 4.34 3.18
CA CYS A 217 7.89 2.89 3.23
C CYS A 217 7.92 2.38 4.67
N SER A 218 8.64 3.09 5.55
CA SER A 218 8.74 2.77 6.97
C SER A 218 7.38 2.85 7.67
N PHE A 219 6.56 3.84 7.35
CA PHE A 219 5.21 3.97 7.88
C PHE A 219 4.37 2.71 7.58
N PHE A 220 4.30 2.29 6.31
CA PHE A 220 3.56 1.09 5.93
C PHE A 220 4.13 -0.17 6.57
N ARG A 221 5.46 -0.27 6.64
CA ARG A 221 6.14 -1.41 7.28
C ARG A 221 5.79 -1.52 8.77
N CYS A 222 5.74 -0.39 9.50
CA CYS A 222 5.34 -0.35 10.90
C CYS A 222 3.84 -0.64 11.06
N LEU A 223 2.99 -0.03 10.23
CA LEU A 223 1.55 -0.20 10.26
C LEU A 223 1.11 -1.66 10.00
N CYS A 224 1.84 -2.39 9.17
CA CYS A 224 1.52 -3.75 8.75
C CYS A 224 2.22 -4.83 9.59
N GLN A 225 2.81 -4.48 10.74
CA GLN A 225 3.38 -5.46 11.66
C GLN A 225 2.30 -6.38 12.24
N LYS A 226 2.68 -7.63 12.55
CA LYS A 226 1.78 -8.62 13.16
C LYS A 226 1.30 -8.22 14.56
N VAL A 227 2.15 -7.49 15.28
CA VAL A 227 1.91 -6.97 16.63
C VAL A 227 2.29 -5.50 16.61
N ILE A 228 1.39 -4.64 17.08
CA ILE A 228 1.56 -3.19 17.09
C ILE A 228 1.27 -2.69 18.49
N GLU A 229 2.20 -1.91 19.06
CA GLU A 229 1.98 -1.27 20.35
C GLU A 229 1.06 -0.04 20.16
N PRO A 230 -0.02 0.14 20.96
CA PRO A 230 -0.93 1.28 20.80
C PRO A 230 -0.23 2.65 20.81
N LYS A 231 0.78 2.85 21.65
CA LYS A 231 1.56 4.10 21.73
C LYS A 231 2.33 4.41 20.43
N SER A 232 2.70 3.38 19.67
CA SER A 232 3.37 3.58 18.38
C SER A 232 2.44 4.19 17.33
N LEU A 233 1.12 4.02 17.46
CA LEU A 233 0.13 4.61 16.53
C LEU A 233 0.11 6.13 16.62
N ASP A 234 0.25 6.70 17.82
CA ASP A 234 0.30 8.16 18.02
C ASP A 234 1.49 8.77 17.28
N ARG A 235 2.64 8.08 17.30
CA ARG A 235 3.83 8.47 16.53
C ARG A 235 3.57 8.35 15.03
N LEU A 236 2.97 7.25 14.58
CA LEU A 236 2.67 7.02 13.17
C LEU A 236 1.72 8.07 12.59
N GLU A 237 0.73 8.56 13.36
CA GLU A 237 -0.18 9.65 12.95
C GLU A 237 0.56 10.96 12.68
N VAL A 238 1.51 11.32 13.55
CA VAL A 238 2.33 12.52 13.35
C VAL A 238 3.28 12.33 12.16
N GLU A 239 3.96 11.17 12.10
CA GLU A 239 4.94 10.87 11.05
C GLU A 239 4.31 10.86 9.65
N ILE A 240 3.11 10.30 9.48
CA ILE A 240 2.46 10.26 8.17
C ILE A 240 2.00 11.64 7.72
N ALA A 241 1.48 12.48 8.63
CA ALA A 241 1.10 13.86 8.31
C ALA A 241 2.31 14.67 7.83
N GLU A 242 3.45 14.56 8.50
CA GLU A 242 4.71 15.19 8.07
C GLU A 242 5.20 14.62 6.75
N THR A 243 5.16 13.30 6.56
CA THR A 243 5.63 12.64 5.34
C THR A 243 4.81 13.07 4.13
N LEU A 244 3.48 13.11 4.24
CA LEU A 244 2.61 13.61 3.17
C LEU A 244 2.86 15.09 2.88
N CYS A 245 3.14 15.91 3.89
CA CYS A 245 3.54 17.31 3.69
C CYS A 245 4.89 17.45 3.00
N GLN A 246 5.86 16.60 3.30
CA GLN A 246 7.16 16.58 2.61
C GLN A 246 6.98 16.18 1.14
N LEU A 247 6.22 15.12 0.87
CA LEU A 247 5.89 14.71 -0.49
C LEU A 247 5.16 15.83 -1.23
N GLU A 248 4.24 16.54 -0.57
CA GLU A 248 3.44 17.62 -1.17
C GLU A 248 4.35 18.68 -1.75
N ARG A 249 5.45 19.01 -1.07
CA ARG A 249 6.47 20.00 -1.51
C ARG A 249 7.26 19.57 -2.74
N ILE A 250 7.26 18.28 -3.07
CA ILE A 250 8.11 17.68 -4.11
C ILE A 250 7.27 17.37 -5.35
N PHE A 251 6.21 16.58 -5.17
CA PHE A 251 5.41 16.05 -6.26
C PHE A 251 4.28 17.02 -6.67
N PRO A 252 3.85 17.00 -7.95
CA PRO A 252 2.77 17.85 -8.43
C PRO A 252 1.40 17.46 -7.82
N PRO A 253 0.39 18.35 -7.88
CA PRO A 253 -0.96 18.10 -7.36
C PRO A 253 -1.58 16.77 -7.79
N SER A 254 -1.40 16.40 -9.05
CA SER A 254 -1.84 15.14 -9.67
C SER A 254 -1.34 13.88 -8.98
N PHE A 255 -0.22 13.94 -8.24
CA PHE A 255 0.29 12.81 -7.47
C PHE A 255 -0.64 12.45 -6.30
N PHE A 256 -1.38 13.42 -5.76
CA PHE A 256 -2.15 13.26 -4.54
C PHE A 256 -3.63 13.02 -4.86
N ASP A 257 -3.86 11.86 -5.46
CA ASP A 257 -5.20 11.30 -5.52
C ASP A 257 -5.66 10.81 -4.13
N ILE A 258 -6.90 10.31 -4.08
CA ILE A 258 -7.50 9.86 -2.83
C ILE A 258 -6.65 8.78 -2.15
N MET A 259 -6.01 7.88 -2.91
CA MET A 259 -5.23 6.77 -2.34
C MET A 259 -3.99 7.27 -1.62
N VAL A 260 -3.35 8.35 -2.08
CA VAL A 260 -2.22 8.98 -1.38
C VAL A 260 -2.67 9.75 -0.13
N HIS A 261 -3.94 10.16 -0.06
CA HIS A 261 -4.50 10.81 1.13
C HIS A 261 -4.85 9.81 2.24
N LEU A 262 -5.40 8.65 1.89
CA LEU A 262 -5.89 7.64 2.86
C LEU A 262 -4.90 7.23 3.97
N PRO A 263 -3.57 7.16 3.76
CA PRO A 263 -2.61 6.83 4.80
C PRO A 263 -2.73 7.63 6.09
N ILE A 264 -3.19 8.88 6.00
CA ILE A 264 -3.38 9.75 7.17
C ILE A 264 -4.43 9.21 8.15
N HIS A 265 -5.35 8.37 7.68
CA HIS A 265 -6.43 7.79 8.48
C HIS A 265 -6.12 6.38 8.98
N LEU A 266 -5.08 5.72 8.44
CA LEU A 266 -4.86 4.30 8.67
C LEU A 266 -4.44 3.97 10.11
N ALA A 267 -3.69 4.85 10.77
CA ALA A 267 -3.29 4.62 12.17
C ALA A 267 -4.50 4.64 13.12
N ASN A 268 -5.42 5.59 12.93
CA ASN A 268 -6.70 5.59 13.64
C ASN A 268 -7.54 4.35 13.30
N GLU A 269 -7.51 3.91 12.04
CA GLU A 269 -8.22 2.70 11.65
C GLU A 269 -7.65 1.45 12.32
N VAL A 270 -6.32 1.34 12.47
CA VAL A 270 -5.68 0.27 13.25
C VAL A 270 -6.04 0.38 14.73
N ARG A 271 -6.17 1.58 15.28
CA ARG A 271 -6.62 1.79 16.67
C ARG A 271 -8.03 1.23 16.91
N LEU A 272 -8.93 1.35 15.92
CA LEU A 272 -10.31 0.88 16.00
C LEU A 272 -10.48 -0.59 15.61
N GLY A 273 -9.83 -1.01 14.52
CA GLY A 273 -10.04 -2.32 13.88
C GLY A 273 -8.94 -3.34 14.13
N GLY A 274 -7.90 -2.98 14.89
CA GLY A 274 -6.75 -3.84 15.15
C GLY A 274 -5.78 -3.96 13.97
N PRO A 275 -4.80 -4.88 14.08
CA PRO A 275 -3.73 -5.05 13.10
C PRO A 275 -4.24 -5.27 11.68
N VAL A 276 -3.56 -4.67 10.71
CA VAL A 276 -3.96 -4.74 9.29
C VAL A 276 -4.05 -6.18 8.79
N GLN A 277 -3.22 -7.10 9.30
CA GLN A 277 -3.17 -8.51 8.87
C GLN A 277 -4.54 -9.22 8.80
N PHE A 278 -5.49 -8.84 9.65
CA PHE A 278 -6.84 -9.42 9.68
C PHE A 278 -7.85 -8.73 8.77
N ARG A 279 -7.42 -7.65 8.11
CA ARG A 279 -8.25 -6.74 7.32
C ARG A 279 -7.79 -6.64 5.87
N TRP A 280 -6.79 -7.42 5.46
CA TRP A 280 -6.35 -7.49 4.06
C TRP A 280 -7.35 -8.20 3.17
N MET A 281 -7.42 -7.74 1.93
CA MET A 281 -8.16 -8.42 0.87
C MET A 281 -7.42 -9.61 0.25
N TYR A 282 -6.15 -9.85 0.57
CA TYR A 282 -5.37 -10.97 0.01
C TYR A 282 -6.06 -12.32 0.14
N TYR A 283 -6.59 -12.64 1.33
CA TYR A 283 -7.27 -13.91 1.57
C TYR A 283 -8.57 -14.00 0.77
N MET A 284 -9.37 -12.93 0.80
CA MET A 284 -10.65 -12.86 0.07
C MET A 284 -10.44 -13.00 -1.43
N GLU A 285 -9.51 -12.25 -2.02
CA GLU A 285 -9.23 -12.32 -3.45
C GLU A 285 -8.66 -13.68 -3.87
N ARG A 286 -7.82 -14.30 -3.03
CA ARG A 286 -7.29 -15.64 -3.30
C ARG A 286 -8.41 -16.67 -3.30
N TYR A 287 -9.32 -16.61 -2.33
CA TYR A 287 -10.48 -17.49 -2.25
C TYR A 287 -11.42 -17.30 -3.45
N LEU A 288 -11.74 -16.05 -3.81
CA LEU A 288 -12.53 -15.76 -5.00
C LEU A 288 -11.85 -16.24 -6.29
N GLY A 289 -10.52 -16.14 -6.36
CA GLY A 289 -9.74 -16.70 -7.46
C GLY A 289 -9.86 -18.22 -7.56
N GLU A 290 -9.86 -18.92 -6.44
CA GLU A 290 -10.12 -20.36 -6.37
C GLU A 290 -11.54 -20.70 -6.83
N LEU A 291 -12.56 -20.04 -6.29
CA LEU A 291 -13.95 -20.24 -6.73
C LEU A 291 -14.14 -19.98 -8.22
N LYS A 292 -13.45 -18.98 -8.77
CA LYS A 292 -13.46 -18.70 -10.21
C LYS A 292 -12.88 -19.87 -11.03
N SER A 293 -11.91 -20.60 -10.48
CA SER A 293 -11.33 -21.77 -11.15
C SER A 293 -12.29 -22.97 -11.21
N PHE A 294 -13.31 -22.99 -10.34
CA PHE A 294 -14.36 -24.02 -10.34
C PHE A 294 -15.41 -23.81 -11.43
N VAL A 295 -15.51 -22.60 -12.00
CA VAL A 295 -16.48 -22.29 -13.05
C VAL A 295 -16.05 -22.91 -14.38
N ARG A 296 -16.51 -24.14 -14.64
CA ARG A 296 -16.35 -24.83 -15.93
C ARG A 296 -17.42 -24.45 -16.93
N ASN A 297 -18.65 -24.21 -16.48
CA ASN A 297 -19.76 -23.75 -17.31
C ASN A 297 -20.17 -22.31 -16.93
N LYS A 298 -19.87 -21.35 -17.80
CA LYS A 298 -20.19 -19.93 -17.58
C LYS A 298 -21.70 -19.63 -17.61
N SER A 299 -22.52 -20.49 -18.21
CA SER A 299 -23.98 -20.32 -18.23
C SER A 299 -24.65 -20.75 -16.92
N ARG A 300 -23.94 -21.48 -16.06
CA ARG A 300 -24.40 -21.96 -14.74
C ARG A 300 -23.26 -21.92 -13.72
N PRO A 301 -22.74 -20.71 -13.39
CA PRO A 301 -21.54 -20.58 -12.58
C PRO A 301 -21.73 -21.08 -11.13
N GLU A 302 -22.90 -20.83 -10.53
CA GLU A 302 -23.20 -21.25 -9.15
C GLU A 302 -23.21 -22.79 -9.04
N GLY A 303 -23.86 -23.46 -9.99
CA GLY A 303 -23.90 -24.93 -10.05
C GLY A 303 -22.51 -25.54 -10.26
N SER A 304 -21.69 -24.94 -11.14
CA SER A 304 -20.31 -25.39 -11.36
C SER A 304 -19.46 -25.25 -10.09
N ILE A 305 -19.62 -24.14 -9.36
CA ILE A 305 -18.91 -23.90 -8.10
C ILE A 305 -19.34 -24.92 -7.05
N ALA A 306 -20.66 -25.14 -6.88
CA ALA A 306 -21.19 -26.07 -5.88
C ALA A 306 -20.71 -27.51 -6.13
N GLU A 307 -20.76 -27.99 -7.37
CA GLU A 307 -20.31 -29.32 -7.75
C GLU A 307 -18.80 -29.51 -7.50
N ALA A 308 -17.98 -28.58 -7.97
CA ALA A 308 -16.53 -28.64 -7.78
C ALA A 308 -16.12 -28.52 -6.31
N TYR A 309 -16.83 -27.68 -5.54
CA TYR A 309 -16.61 -27.55 -4.11
C TYR A 309 -16.94 -28.86 -3.38
N LEU A 310 -18.09 -29.49 -3.69
CA LEU A 310 -18.48 -30.79 -3.14
C LEU A 310 -17.44 -31.87 -3.47
N ALA A 311 -16.97 -31.92 -4.71
CA ALA A 311 -15.94 -32.85 -5.13
C ALA A 311 -14.63 -32.62 -4.37
N LYS A 312 -14.20 -31.36 -4.21
CA LYS A 312 -13.02 -31.00 -3.44
C LYS A 312 -13.13 -31.44 -1.98
N GLU A 313 -14.22 -31.08 -1.29
CA GLU A 313 -14.45 -31.47 0.11
C GLU A 313 -14.51 -33.00 0.29
N SER A 314 -15.18 -33.71 -0.63
CA SER A 314 -15.26 -35.17 -0.60
C SER A 314 -13.88 -35.80 -0.75
N LEU A 315 -13.04 -35.31 -1.67
CA LEU A 315 -11.66 -35.78 -1.83
C LEU A 315 -10.79 -35.44 -0.61
N THR A 316 -10.95 -34.26 -0.03
CA THR A 316 -10.26 -33.87 1.20
C THR A 316 -10.70 -34.73 2.39
N PHE A 317 -11.96 -35.12 2.48
CA PHE A 317 -12.43 -36.06 3.50
C PHE A 317 -11.85 -37.45 3.29
N CYS A 318 -11.96 -38.00 2.07
CA CYS A 318 -11.40 -39.29 1.70
C CYS A 318 -9.88 -39.35 1.95
N SER A 319 -9.15 -38.25 1.74
CA SER A 319 -7.70 -38.21 1.97
C SER A 319 -7.28 -38.54 3.40
N ARG A 320 -8.17 -38.39 4.38
CA ARG A 320 -7.89 -38.76 5.79
C ARG A 320 -7.85 -40.28 6.02
N TYR A 321 -8.38 -41.05 5.08
CA TYR A 321 -8.47 -42.52 5.16
C TYR A 321 -7.53 -43.22 4.17
N LEU A 322 -6.84 -42.47 3.31
CA LEU A 322 -5.83 -43.00 2.40
C LEU A 322 -4.51 -43.22 3.14
N SER A 323 -3.70 -44.19 2.66
CA SER A 323 -2.37 -44.40 3.22
C SER A 323 -1.48 -43.17 3.01
N SER A 324 -0.47 -43.02 3.87
CA SER A 324 0.50 -41.92 3.81
C SER A 324 1.20 -41.78 2.46
N ASP A 325 1.24 -42.88 1.70
CA ASP A 325 1.96 -43.00 0.43
C ASP A 325 1.15 -42.49 -0.76
N VAL A 326 -0.15 -42.21 -0.56
CA VAL A 326 -1.00 -41.63 -1.61
C VAL A 326 -0.87 -40.11 -1.56
N ASP A 327 -0.47 -39.50 -2.67
CA ASP A 327 -0.43 -38.04 -2.79
C ASP A 327 -1.84 -37.43 -2.69
N THR A 328 -2.07 -36.66 -1.63
CA THR A 328 -3.29 -35.91 -1.35
C THR A 328 -2.97 -34.44 -1.11
N GLN A 329 -3.97 -33.57 -1.07
CA GLN A 329 -3.74 -32.16 -0.72
C GLN A 329 -3.09 -31.96 0.66
N MET A 330 -3.24 -32.91 1.59
CA MET A 330 -2.75 -32.77 2.96
C MET A 330 -1.30 -33.23 3.15
N ASN A 331 -0.84 -34.21 2.40
CA ASN A 331 0.52 -34.78 2.52
C ASN A 331 1.43 -34.47 1.32
N ARG A 332 0.89 -33.88 0.23
CA ARG A 332 1.71 -33.47 -0.91
C ARG A 332 2.81 -32.54 -0.45
N MET A 333 4.05 -32.98 -0.67
CA MET A 333 5.25 -32.24 -0.26
C MET A 333 5.21 -30.82 -0.85
N THR A 334 5.38 -29.83 0.03
CA THR A 334 5.60 -28.45 -0.39
C THR A 334 6.90 -28.36 -1.17
N ARG A 335 7.05 -27.35 -2.05
CA ARG A 335 8.24 -27.16 -2.89
C ARG A 335 9.57 -27.16 -2.13
N ASN A 336 9.55 -26.90 -0.82
CA ASN A 336 10.69 -27.05 0.08
C ASN A 336 10.46 -28.25 1.00
N ASN A 337 11.01 -29.40 0.65
CA ASN A 337 11.52 -30.31 1.68
C ASN A 337 12.98 -29.92 1.90
N CYS A 338 13.22 -29.00 2.83
CA CYS A 338 14.45 -29.13 3.62
C CYS A 338 14.21 -30.31 4.56
N GLU A 339 15.24 -31.09 4.89
CA GLU A 339 15.21 -32.30 5.71
C GLU A 339 14.79 -32.08 7.19
N PHE A 340 13.91 -31.13 7.45
CA PHE A 340 13.28 -30.92 8.74
C PHE A 340 11.80 -31.26 8.61
N PRO A 341 11.30 -32.29 9.30
CA PRO A 341 9.90 -32.66 9.22
C PRO A 341 9.04 -31.50 9.72
N ASN A 342 7.99 -31.17 8.97
CA ASN A 342 6.94 -30.20 9.31
C ASN A 342 6.08 -30.64 10.51
N THR A 343 6.61 -31.44 11.43
CA THR A 343 5.96 -31.85 12.68
C THR A 343 6.40 -30.93 13.82
N GLY A 344 5.99 -29.67 13.75
CA GLY A 344 5.98 -28.78 14.91
C GLY A 344 4.65 -28.91 15.65
N TYR A 345 4.52 -29.86 16.57
CA TYR A 345 3.47 -29.78 17.58
C TYR A 345 3.81 -28.60 18.51
N PHE A 346 2.91 -27.62 18.63
CA PHE A 346 3.07 -26.54 19.61
C PHE A 346 2.88 -27.10 21.02
N VAL A 347 3.97 -27.58 21.61
CA VAL A 347 4.03 -27.99 23.02
C VAL A 347 4.92 -26.99 23.75
N GLY A 348 4.31 -26.08 24.51
CA GLY A 348 5.03 -25.27 25.50
C GLY A 348 4.66 -23.79 25.51
N ALA A 349 4.36 -23.29 26.71
CA ALA A 349 4.15 -21.88 27.00
C ALA A 349 5.34 -21.02 26.52
N ARG A 350 5.04 -19.97 25.77
CA ARG A 350 6.05 -19.06 25.22
C ARG A 350 6.48 -18.07 26.30
N ILE A 351 7.67 -18.24 26.86
CA ILE A 351 8.31 -17.17 27.63
C ILE A 351 8.86 -16.17 26.61
N LEU A 352 8.13 -15.06 26.41
CA LEU A 352 8.68 -13.90 25.72
C LEU A 352 9.62 -13.19 26.71
N PHE A 353 10.91 -13.15 26.39
CA PHE A 353 11.84 -12.23 27.02
C PHE A 353 12.35 -11.25 25.97
N SER A 354 12.46 -9.98 26.35
CA SER A 354 13.05 -8.94 25.51
C SER A 354 14.57 -8.99 25.64
N LEU A 355 15.27 -9.11 24.50
CA LEU A 355 16.70 -8.87 24.46
C LEU A 355 16.97 -7.37 24.50
N ASP A 356 17.95 -6.94 25.29
CA ASP A 356 18.48 -5.58 25.20
C ASP A 356 19.23 -5.37 23.86
N GLN A 357 19.42 -4.12 23.48
CA GLN A 357 20.03 -3.76 22.19
C GLN A 357 21.41 -4.38 21.98
N ARG A 358 22.21 -4.55 23.04
CA ARG A 358 23.56 -5.12 22.95
C ARG A 358 23.45 -6.61 22.66
N SER A 359 22.60 -7.33 23.38
CA SER A 359 22.35 -8.76 23.16
C SER A 359 21.76 -9.04 21.78
N GLN A 360 20.87 -8.17 21.29
CA GLN A 360 20.31 -8.28 19.94
C GLN A 360 21.37 -8.05 18.85
N ASN A 361 22.25 -7.05 19.04
CA ASN A 361 23.36 -6.81 18.12
C ASN A 361 24.39 -7.95 18.14
N GLN A 362 24.65 -8.55 19.31
CA GLN A 362 25.52 -9.71 19.44
C GLN A 362 24.92 -10.95 18.77
N ALA A 363 23.62 -11.20 18.94
CA ALA A 363 22.93 -12.30 18.27
C ALA A 363 22.94 -12.14 16.74
N HIS A 364 22.67 -10.93 16.24
CA HIS A 364 22.79 -10.64 14.80
C HIS A 364 24.23 -10.80 14.30
N GLY A 365 25.22 -10.30 15.04
CA GLY A 365 26.64 -10.46 14.70
C GLY A 365 27.05 -11.93 14.68
N TYR A 366 26.62 -12.72 15.67
CA TYR A 366 26.90 -14.15 15.73
C TYR A 366 26.36 -14.89 14.51
N ILE A 367 25.10 -14.63 14.13
CA ILE A 367 24.47 -15.24 12.94
C ILE A 367 25.23 -14.84 11.67
N LEU A 368 25.63 -13.57 11.54
CA LEU A 368 26.41 -13.12 10.39
C LEU A 368 27.75 -13.87 10.29
N PHE A 369 28.51 -13.97 11.38
CA PHE A 369 29.87 -14.54 11.35
C PHE A 369 29.95 -16.07 11.51
N ASN A 370 28.84 -16.76 11.80
CA ASN A 370 28.84 -18.20 12.08
C ASN A 370 27.74 -18.97 11.33
N SER A 371 27.22 -18.39 10.24
CA SER A 371 26.25 -19.08 9.38
C SER A 371 26.71 -19.04 7.93
N ASP A 372 27.03 -20.22 7.40
CA ASP A 372 27.51 -20.41 6.03
C ASP A 372 26.53 -19.83 4.98
N GLY A 373 25.24 -19.74 5.29
CA GLY A 373 24.21 -19.19 4.41
C GLY A 373 24.23 -17.66 4.25
N VAL A 374 25.02 -16.93 5.05
CA VAL A 374 25.14 -15.46 4.98
C VAL A 374 26.52 -14.96 4.52
N GLU A 375 27.50 -15.85 4.29
CA GLU A 375 28.85 -15.49 3.83
C GLU A 375 28.82 -14.65 2.53
N ASP A 376 27.98 -15.02 1.56
CA ASP A 376 27.84 -14.30 0.28
C ASP A 376 27.39 -12.83 0.43
N TYR A 377 26.83 -12.46 1.59
CA TYR A 377 26.26 -11.14 1.86
C TYR A 377 27.12 -10.28 2.80
N ILE A 378 28.19 -10.84 3.36
CA ILE A 378 29.14 -10.14 4.23
C ILE A 378 30.33 -9.76 3.36
N ARG A 379 30.32 -8.52 2.86
CA ARG A 379 31.45 -7.89 2.20
C ARG A 379 31.90 -6.64 2.94
#